data_AF-K0V9W5-F1
#
_entry.id   AF-K0V9W5-F1
#
_cell.length_a   1.000
_cell.length_b   1.000
_cell.length_c   1.000
_cell.angle_alpha   90.00
_cell.angle_beta   90.00
_cell.angle_gamma   90.00
#
_symmetry.space_group_name_H-M   'P 1'
#
loop_
_entity.id
_entity.type
_entity.pdbx_description
1 polymer ?
#
loop_
_entity_poly.entity_id
_entity_poly.type
_entity_poly.pdbx_seq_one_letter_code
_entity_poly.pdbx_strand_id
1 'polypeptide(L)'
;MNTSTIERGTMTELVARDCVLFAHIRNGTLYVYRSVTVRDTDEIYQPVIELVGEAEPLTRETVSDPGMMFGQAEVLTYEVAG
;
A
#
# COMPACT_ATOMS: atom_id res chain seq x y z
N MET A 1 -8.48 19.82 5.87
CA MET A 1 -8.76 19.45 7.27
C MET A 1 -8.90 17.94 7.34
N ASN A 2 -7.98 17.28 8.05
CA ASN A 2 -8.23 16.17 9.00
C ASN A 2 -6.92 15.43 9.27
N THR A 3 -6.14 15.97 10.21
CA THR A 3 -5.10 15.20 10.91
C THR A 3 -5.78 14.44 12.05
N SER A 4 -6.03 13.15 11.84
CA SER A 4 -6.46 12.25 12.91
C SER A 4 -5.23 11.71 13.63
N THR A 5 -5.04 12.15 14.87
CA THR A 5 -4.07 11.62 15.83
C THR A 5 -4.38 10.14 16.13
N ILE A 6 -3.40 9.25 15.91
CA ILE A 6 -3.40 7.88 16.43
C ILE A 6 -2.05 7.64 17.11
N GLU A 7 -2.04 7.50 18.45
CA GLU A 7 -0.86 7.07 19.20
C GLU A 7 -0.94 5.58 19.57
N ARG A 8 -0.14 4.74 18.90
CA ARG A 8 0.82 3.73 19.44
C ARG A 8 1.05 2.59 18.44
N GLY A 9 2.21 2.67 17.81
CA GLY A 9 2.64 1.89 16.66
C GLY A 9 3.09 2.91 15.62
N THR A 10 4.40 3.05 15.41
CA THR A 10 4.96 4.00 14.44
C THR A 10 4.38 3.65 13.07
N MET A 11 3.45 4.48 12.59
CA MET A 11 2.91 4.37 11.24
C MET A 11 3.75 5.29 10.36
N THR A 12 4.44 4.71 9.38
CA THR A 12 5.22 5.46 8.41
C THR A 12 4.50 5.41 7.07
N GLU A 13 3.98 6.54 6.61
CA GLU A 13 3.43 6.66 5.25
C GLU A 13 4.58 6.66 4.25
N LEU A 14 4.49 5.81 3.22
CA LEU A 14 5.51 5.68 2.18
C LEU A 14 5.09 6.36 0.88
N VAL A 15 3.85 6.17 0.48
CA VAL A 15 3.28 6.77 -0.72
C VAL A 15 1.79 6.96 -0.55
N ALA A 16 1.31 8.15 -0.90
CA ALA A 16 -0.09 8.47 -1.03
C ALA A 16 -0.30 9.19 -2.36
N ARG A 17 -1.07 8.59 -3.26
CA ARG A 17 -1.41 9.15 -4.57
C ARG A 17 -2.91 8.99 -4.79
N ASP A 18 -3.56 10.14 -5.00
CA ASP A 18 -5.01 10.31 -5.00
C ASP A 18 -5.76 9.15 -5.69
N CYS A 19 -6.43 8.34 -4.88
CA CYS A 19 -7.30 7.24 -5.27
C CYS A 19 -6.64 6.14 -6.15
N VAL A 20 -5.31 5.99 -6.13
CA VAL A 20 -4.62 4.97 -6.94
C VAL A 20 -3.65 4.11 -6.15
N LEU A 21 -2.93 4.68 -5.19
CA LEU A 21 -1.96 3.93 -4.38
C LEU A 21 -1.80 4.58 -3.01
N PHE A 22 -1.90 3.76 -1.99
CA PHE A 22 -1.59 4.09 -0.62
C PHE A 22 -0.74 2.98 -0.01
N ALA A 23 0.41 3.32 0.55
CA ALA A 23 1.24 2.36 1.25
C ALA A 23 1.78 2.92 2.57
N HIS A 24 1.75 2.11 3.62
CA HIS A 24 2.27 2.47 4.93
C HIS A 24 2.84 1.25 5.66
N ILE A 25 3.81 1.51 6.54
CA ILE A 25 4.39 0.49 7.42
C ILE A 25 3.74 0.58 8.80
N ARG A 26 3.37 -0.56 9.37
CA ARG A 26 2.94 -0.69 10.76
C ARG A 26 3.48 -1.99 11.34
N ASN A 27 4.19 -1.91 12.47
CA ASN A 27 4.75 -3.06 13.20
C ASN A 27 5.61 -4.02 12.33
N GLY A 28 6.40 -3.48 11.39
CA GLY A 28 7.26 -4.28 10.49
C GLY A 28 6.52 -4.91 9.30
N THR A 29 5.23 -4.63 9.15
CA THR A 29 4.44 -5.06 7.98
C THR A 29 4.18 -3.86 7.09
N LEU A 30 4.44 -4.02 5.80
CA LEU A 30 4.06 -3.06 4.77
C LEU A 30 2.66 -3.40 4.28
N TYR A 31 1.75 -2.44 4.38
CA TYR A 31 0.40 -2.51 3.86
C TYR A 31 0.33 -1.68 2.59
N VAL A 32 -0.12 -2.29 1.50
CA VAL A 32 -0.27 -1.66 0.20
C VAL A 32 -1.73 -1.79 -0.23
N TYR A 33 -2.35 -0.66 -0.53
CA TYR A 33 -3.69 -0.56 -1.07
C TYR A 33 -3.58 0.17 -2.42
N ARG A 34 -3.94 -0.50 -3.51
CA ARG A 34 -3.73 0.03 -4.86
C ARG A 34 -4.92 -0.22 -5.78
N SER A 35 -5.06 0.58 -6.82
CA SER A 35 -5.96 0.26 -7.92
C SER A 35 -5.46 -0.99 -8.66
N VAL A 36 -6.39 -1.82 -9.15
CA VAL A 36 -6.10 -3.03 -9.93
C VAL A 36 -5.33 -2.76 -11.23
N THR A 37 -5.24 -1.50 -11.67
CA THR A 37 -4.49 -1.11 -12.87
C THR A 37 -3.05 -0.70 -12.60
N VAL A 38 -2.68 -0.45 -11.34
CA VAL A 38 -1.30 -0.13 -10.94
C VAL A 38 -0.46 -1.39 -11.02
N ARG A 39 0.59 -1.36 -11.84
CA ARG A 39 1.51 -2.47 -12.05
C ARG A 39 2.78 -2.27 -11.22
N ASP A 40 3.46 -3.38 -10.93
CA ASP A 40 4.74 -3.38 -10.21
C ASP A 40 5.84 -2.63 -10.98
N THR A 41 5.68 -2.49 -12.30
CA THR A 41 6.59 -1.75 -13.19
C THR A 41 6.34 -0.24 -13.22
N ASP A 42 5.23 0.23 -12.67
CA ASP A 42 4.86 1.65 -12.74
C ASP A 42 5.73 2.46 -11.77
N GLU A 43 6.17 3.64 -12.20
CA GLU A 43 7.02 4.53 -11.37
C GLU A 43 6.37 4.87 -10.02
N ILE A 44 5.04 4.92 -9.98
CA ILE A 44 4.27 5.17 -8.76
C ILE A 44 4.46 4.07 -7.71
N TYR A 45 4.77 2.85 -8.14
CA TYR A 45 4.93 1.68 -7.29
C TYR A 45 6.39 1.45 -6.85
N GLN A 46 7.35 2.19 -7.43
CA GLN A 46 8.78 2.06 -7.11
C GLN A 46 9.09 2.14 -5.60
N PRO A 47 8.50 3.06 -4.80
CA PRO A 47 8.79 3.11 -3.36
C PRO A 47 8.40 1.83 -2.60
N VAL A 48 7.41 1.08 -3.11
CA VAL A 48 7.04 -0.22 -2.55
C VAL A 48 8.11 -1.25 -2.91
N ILE A 49 8.52 -1.31 -4.18
CA ILE A 49 9.55 -2.24 -4.67
C ILE A 49 10.89 -2.02 -4.00
N GLU A 50 11.31 -0.77 -3.81
CA GLU A 50 12.55 -0.45 -3.09
C GLU A 50 12.56 -0.99 -1.66
N LEU A 51 11.38 -1.17 -1.06
CA LEU A 51 11.22 -1.60 0.31
C LEU A 51 11.07 -3.12 0.47
N VAL A 52 10.42 -3.79 -0.49
CA VAL A 52 10.20 -5.25 -0.45
C VAL A 52 11.21 -6.04 -1.29
N GLY A 53 11.92 -5.38 -2.21
CA GLY A 53 12.81 -6.03 -3.16
C GLY A 53 12.07 -7.06 -4.02
N GLU A 54 12.54 -8.30 -3.99
CA GLU A 54 11.95 -9.43 -4.71
C GLU A 54 10.97 -10.24 -3.83
N ALA A 55 10.58 -9.73 -2.66
CA ALA A 55 9.66 -10.45 -1.77
C ALA A 55 8.24 -10.49 -2.35
N GLU A 56 7.65 -11.68 -2.32
CA GLU A 56 6.24 -11.89 -2.63
C GLU A 56 5.35 -11.43 -1.47
N PRO A 57 4.12 -10.96 -1.74
CA PRO A 57 3.19 -10.55 -0.70
C PRO A 57 2.76 -11.74 0.16
N LEU A 58 2.71 -11.53 1.48
CA LEU A 58 2.14 -12.46 2.45
C LEU A 58 0.64 -12.68 2.21
N THR A 59 -0.06 -11.60 1.85
CA THR A 59 -1.46 -11.65 1.42
C THR A 59 -1.66 -10.77 0.19
N ARG A 60 -2.51 -11.23 -0.72
CA ARG A 60 -3.03 -10.46 -1.85
C ARG A 60 -4.51 -10.74 -1.97
N GLU A 61 -5.32 -9.70 -1.84
CA GLU A 61 -6.77 -9.78 -1.95
C GLU A 61 -7.28 -8.65 -2.87
N THR A 62 -8.23 -8.97 -3.74
CA THR A 62 -8.99 -7.96 -4.50
C THR A 62 -10.30 -7.68 -3.78
N VAL A 63 -10.52 -6.43 -3.38
CA VAL A 63 -11.72 -5.97 -2.67
C VAL A 63 -12.55 -5.05 -3.56
N SER A 64 -13.86 -5.01 -3.34
CA SER A 64 -14.73 -4.03 -3.99
C SER A 64 -14.59 -2.67 -3.29
N ASP A 65 -14.31 -1.62 -4.05
CA ASP A 65 -14.19 -0.25 -3.56
C ASP A 65 -14.71 0.77 -4.58
N PRO A 66 -15.93 1.30 -4.40
CA PRO A 66 -16.50 2.30 -5.31
C PRO A 66 -15.70 3.60 -5.43
N GLY A 67 -14.80 3.90 -4.48
CA GLY A 67 -13.91 5.05 -4.52
C GLY A 67 -12.73 4.88 -5.49
N MET A 68 -12.47 3.66 -5.95
CA MET A 68 -11.42 3.36 -6.92
C MET A 68 -11.87 3.56 -8.36
N MET A 69 -10.92 3.99 -9.20
CA MET A 69 -11.03 3.85 -10.64
C MET A 69 -11.24 2.35 -10.92
N PHE A 70 -12.40 1.95 -11.46
CA PHE A 70 -12.87 0.56 -11.68
C PHE A 70 -13.60 -0.15 -10.53
N GLY A 71 -13.85 0.51 -9.40
CA GLY A 71 -14.69 -0.06 -8.34
C GLY A 71 -14.03 -1.21 -7.56
N GLN A 72 -12.72 -1.39 -7.72
CA GLN A 72 -11.94 -2.47 -7.08
C GLN A 72 -10.56 -1.97 -6.65
N ALA A 73 -10.05 -2.53 -5.57
CA ALA A 73 -8.69 -2.32 -5.10
C ALA A 73 -8.00 -3.67 -4.85
N GLU A 74 -6.68 -3.70 -4.95
CA GLU A 74 -5.87 -4.75 -4.38
C GLU A 74 -5.32 -4.31 -3.01
N VAL A 75 -5.46 -5.19 -2.03
CA VAL A 75 -4.83 -5.09 -0.71
C VAL A 75 -3.73 -6.13 -0.64
N LEU A 76 -2.51 -5.65 -0.46
CA LEU A 76 -1.32 -6.49 -0.34
C LEU A 76 -0.65 -6.24 1.01
N THR A 77 -0.10 -7.28 1.60
CA THR A 77 0.77 -7.16 2.77
C THR A 77 2.11 -7.82 2.52
N TYR A 78 3.18 -7.22 3.02
CA TYR A 78 4.55 -7.72 2.91
C TYR A 78 5.22 -7.69 4.28
N GLU A 79 6.14 -8.64 4.50
CA GLU A 79 7.12 -8.51 5.57
C GLU A 79 8.19 -7.50 5.14
N VAL A 80 8.45 -6.48 5.96
CA VAL A 80 9.56 -5.56 5.72
C VAL A 80 10.81 -6.21 6.27
N ALA A 81 11.73 -6.60 5.39
CA ALA A 81 13.08 -6.99 5.80
C ALA A 81 13.74 -5.75 6.44
N GLY A 82 14.01 -5.84 7.75
CA GLY A 82 14.70 -4.78 8.51
C GLY A 82 16.18 -4.67 8.15
#